data_AF-A0A069PLJ2-F1
#
_entry.id   AF-A0A069PLJ2-F1
#
_cell.length_a   1.000
_cell.length_b   1.000
_cell.length_c   1.000
_cell.angle_alpha   90.00
_cell.angle_beta   90.00
_cell.angle_gamma   90.00
#
_symmetry.space_group_name_H-M   'P 1'
#
loop_
_entity.id
_entity.type
_entity.pdbx_description
1 polymer ?
#
loop_
_entity_poly.entity_id
_entity_poly.type
_entity_poly.pdbx_seq_one_letter_code
_entity_poly.pdbx_strand_id
1 'polypeptide(L)'
;MDIFHAYLKKLTKDERQSLADLVDTSVAYLWQIAYKQRRCNESMAIEIEKASKRAVRVEDLRPDVDWAYIRDSARSIAESGADIVDRLKASDDVQPPAGGTNRKRKEAKLRV
;
A
#
# COMPACT_ATOMS: atom_id res chain seq x y z
N MET A 1 0.24 -29.88 3.74
CA MET A 1 -0.40 -29.67 2.42
C MET A 1 -0.19 -28.21 2.07
N ASP A 2 0.23 -27.90 0.84
CA ASP A 2 0.41 -26.52 0.39
C ASP A 2 -0.95 -25.79 0.35
N ILE A 3 -1.01 -24.54 0.85
CA ILE A 3 -2.22 -23.70 0.89
C ILE A 3 -2.73 -23.48 -0.53
N PHE A 4 -1.83 -23.21 -1.48
CA PHE A 4 -2.21 -22.97 -2.87
C PHE A 4 -2.76 -24.23 -3.54
N HIS A 5 -2.16 -25.39 -3.26
CA HIS A 5 -2.70 -26.68 -3.69
C HIS A 5 -4.11 -26.90 -3.14
N ALA A 6 -4.31 -26.72 -1.83
CA ALA A 6 -5.61 -26.91 -1.20
C ALA A 6 -6.67 -25.97 -1.80
N TYR A 7 -6.29 -24.74 -2.14
CA TYR A 7 -7.14 -23.79 -2.84
C TYR A 7 -7.52 -24.28 -4.24
N LEU A 8 -6.55 -24.61 -5.10
CA LEU A 8 -6.83 -25.11 -6.45
C LEU A 8 -7.69 -26.38 -6.46
N LYS A 9 -7.50 -27.26 -5.46
CA LYS A 9 -8.29 -28.48 -5.35
C LYS A 9 -9.77 -28.22 -5.07
N LYS A 10 -10.10 -27.12 -4.37
CA LYS A 10 -11.49 -26.71 -4.09
C LYS A 10 -12.19 -26.11 -5.31
N LEU A 11 -11.44 -25.51 -6.23
CA LEU A 11 -11.98 -24.94 -7.45
C LEU A 11 -12.46 -26.03 -8.41
N THR A 12 -13.54 -25.76 -9.13
CA THR A 12 -14.01 -26.53 -10.28
C THR A 12 -13.06 -26.38 -11.47
N LYS A 13 -13.27 -27.17 -12.53
CA LYS A 13 -12.46 -27.06 -13.75
C LYS A 13 -12.57 -25.67 -14.38
N ASP A 14 -13.78 -25.11 -14.43
CA ASP A 14 -14.03 -23.82 -15.06
C ASP A 14 -13.45 -22.68 -14.22
N GLU A 15 -13.58 -22.72 -12.90
CA GLU A 15 -12.96 -21.73 -12.00
C GLU A 15 -11.43 -21.74 -12.08
N ARG A 16 -10.81 -22.91 -12.27
CA ARG A 16 -9.36 -22.99 -12.49
C ARG A 16 -8.96 -22.34 -13.81
N GLN A 17 -9.77 -22.54 -14.86
CA GLN A 17 -9.52 -21.90 -16.15
C GLN A 17 -9.67 -20.38 -16.03
N SER A 18 -10.75 -19.89 -15.39
CA SER A 18 -10.92 -18.46 -15.15
C SER A 18 -9.78 -17.86 -14.33
N LEU A 19 -9.27 -18.57 -13.32
CA LEU A 19 -8.09 -18.13 -12.57
C LEU A 19 -6.85 -18.06 -13.45
N ALA A 20 -6.64 -19.05 -14.32
CA ALA A 20 -5.51 -19.05 -15.24
C ALA A 20 -5.59 -17.87 -16.23
N ASP A 21 -6.78 -17.59 -16.76
CA ASP A 21 -7.02 -16.49 -17.69
C ASP A 21 -6.82 -15.12 -17.00
N LEU A 22 -7.29 -14.97 -15.76
CA LEU A 22 -7.10 -13.73 -14.97
C LEU A 22 -5.63 -13.42 -14.67
N VAL A 23 -4.84 -14.47 -14.48
CA VAL A 23 -3.42 -14.38 -14.09
C VAL A 23 -2.50 -14.48 -15.33
N ASP A 24 -3.08 -14.50 -16.54
CA ASP A 24 -2.38 -14.63 -17.82
C ASP A 24 -1.44 -15.85 -17.86
N THR A 25 -1.98 -17.02 -17.50
CA THR A 25 -1.23 -18.27 -17.45
C THR A 25 -2.07 -19.48 -17.85
N SER A 26 -1.54 -20.70 -17.68
CA SER A 26 -2.24 -21.94 -17.96
C SER A 26 -2.57 -22.71 -16.67
N VAL A 27 -3.67 -23.46 -16.68
CA VAL A 27 -4.07 -24.33 -15.55
C VAL A 27 -2.98 -25.35 -15.20
N ALA A 28 -2.28 -25.88 -16.21
CA ALA A 28 -1.17 -26.79 -16.00
C ALA A 28 -0.02 -26.13 -15.22
N TYR A 29 0.29 -24.86 -15.53
CA TYR A 29 1.31 -24.10 -14.83
C TYR A 29 0.92 -23.81 -13.37
N LEU A 30 -0.35 -23.46 -13.12
CA LEU A 30 -0.87 -23.32 -11.76
C LEU A 30 -0.69 -24.60 -10.93
N TRP A 31 -0.92 -25.77 -11.53
CA TRP A 31 -0.64 -27.05 -10.86
C TRP A 31 0.86 -27.27 -10.60
N GLN A 32 1.74 -26.93 -11.55
CA GLN A 32 3.19 -27.02 -11.32
C GLN A 32 3.63 -26.14 -10.14
N ILE A 33 3.04 -24.95 -9.98
CA ILE A 33 3.27 -24.08 -8.82
C ILE A 33 2.73 -24.74 -7.55
N ALA A 34 1.50 -25.26 -7.56
CA ALA A 34 0.88 -25.92 -6.41
C ALA A 34 1.62 -27.20 -5.94
N TYR A 35 2.31 -27.87 -6.86
CA TYR A 35 3.20 -29.00 -6.53
C TYR A 35 4.63 -28.56 -6.22
N LYS A 36 4.91 -27.25 -6.15
CA LYS A 36 6.23 -26.65 -5.92
C LYS A 36 7.31 -27.06 -6.93
N GLN A 37 6.90 -27.49 -8.13
CA GLN A 37 7.81 -27.84 -9.23
C GLN A 37 8.33 -26.60 -9.95
N ARG A 38 7.54 -25.52 -9.96
CA ARG A 38 7.90 -24.22 -10.50
C ARG A 38 7.60 -23.13 -9.48
N ARG A 39 8.36 -22.04 -9.53
CA ARG A 39 8.05 -20.81 -8.79
C ARG A 39 7.34 -19.84 -9.72
N CYS A 40 6.27 -19.21 -9.22
CA CYS A 40 5.66 -18.06 -9.88
C CYS A 40 6.56 -16.83 -9.70
N ASN A 41 6.44 -15.84 -10.59
CA ASN A 41 7.05 -14.54 -10.38
C ASN A 41 6.23 -13.72 -9.36
N GLU A 42 6.79 -12.59 -8.93
CA GLU A 42 6.21 -11.70 -7.92
C GLU A 42 4.89 -11.11 -8.40
N SER A 43 4.82 -10.67 -9.65
CA SER A 43 3.60 -10.13 -10.27
C SER A 43 2.47 -11.16 -10.28
N MET A 44 2.76 -12.41 -10.64
CA MET A 44 1.77 -13.50 -10.65
C MET A 44 1.29 -13.83 -9.23
N ALA A 45 2.16 -13.81 -8.23
CA ALA A 45 1.76 -14.04 -6.85
C ALA A 45 0.72 -12.99 -6.41
N ILE A 46 0.93 -11.72 -6.76
CA ILE A 46 0.01 -10.62 -6.47
C ILE A 46 -1.34 -10.83 -7.18
N GLU A 47 -1.32 -11.18 -8.47
CA GLU A 47 -2.56 -11.43 -9.22
C GLU A 47 -3.33 -12.64 -8.70
N ILE A 48 -2.63 -13.69 -8.25
CA ILE A 48 -3.26 -14.83 -7.58
C ILE A 48 -3.92 -14.41 -6.26
N GLU A 49 -3.27 -13.60 -5.43
CA GLU A 49 -3.88 -13.11 -4.18
C GLU A 49 -5.13 -12.27 -4.46
N LYS A 50 -5.08 -11.38 -5.46
CA LYS A 50 -6.22 -10.56 -5.89
C LYS A 50 -7.37 -11.43 -6.38
N ALA A 51 -7.10 -12.35 -7.31
CA ALA A 51 -8.11 -13.23 -7.90
C ALA A 51 -8.71 -14.19 -6.87
N SER A 52 -7.91 -14.65 -5.91
CA SER A 52 -8.36 -15.51 -4.81
C SER A 52 -9.01 -14.76 -3.64
N LYS A 53 -9.15 -13.43 -3.73
CA LYS A 53 -9.71 -12.58 -2.65
C LYS A 53 -9.01 -12.82 -1.31
N ARG A 54 -7.68 -12.95 -1.33
CA ARG A 54 -6.82 -13.24 -0.16
C ARG A 54 -7.03 -14.61 0.48
N ALA A 55 -7.66 -15.57 -0.22
CA ALA A 55 -7.69 -16.96 0.22
C ALA A 55 -6.30 -17.61 0.15
N VAL A 56 -5.43 -17.11 -0.72
CA VAL A 56 -4.02 -17.47 -0.83
C VAL A 56 -3.23 -16.17 -0.73
N ARG A 57 -2.24 -16.12 0.17
CA ARG A 57 -1.43 -14.92 0.35
C ARG A 57 -0.13 -14.97 -0.44
N VAL A 58 0.39 -13.81 -0.82
CA VAL A 58 1.68 -13.70 -1.52
C VAL A 58 2.84 -14.29 -0.71
N GLU A 59 2.79 -14.26 0.62
CA GLU A 59 3.83 -14.85 1.48
C GLU A 59 3.85 -16.38 1.42
N ASP A 60 2.70 -17.02 1.17
CA ASP A 60 2.62 -18.47 1.04
C ASP A 60 3.19 -18.94 -0.31
N LEU A 61 3.00 -18.13 -1.36
CA LEU A 61 3.49 -18.40 -2.71
C LEU A 61 4.98 -18.08 -2.87
N ARG A 62 5.43 -16.96 -2.30
CA ARG A 62 6.81 -16.45 -2.38
C ARG A 62 7.30 -16.04 -0.99
N PRO A 63 7.72 -17.01 -0.16
CA PRO A 63 8.30 -16.73 1.15
C PRO A 63 9.72 -16.14 1.06
N ASP A 64 10.33 -16.14 -0.12
CA ASP A 64 11.65 -15.59 -0.40
C ASP A 64 11.67 -14.08 -0.62
N VAL A 65 10.50 -13.45 -0.77
CA VAL A 65 10.37 -12.01 -0.96
C VAL A 65 9.92 -11.37 0.34
N ASP A 66 10.56 -10.28 0.73
CA ASP A 66 10.16 -9.50 1.90
C ASP A 66 8.95 -8.60 1.58
N TRP A 67 7.76 -9.19 1.64
CA TRP A 67 6.50 -8.49 1.43
C TRP A 67 6.19 -7.49 2.54
N ALA A 68 6.76 -7.65 3.74
CA ALA A 68 6.61 -6.69 4.83
C ALA A 68 7.34 -5.39 4.49
N TYR A 69 8.61 -5.49 4.05
CA TYR A 69 9.38 -4.35 3.58
C TYR A 69 8.67 -3.62 2.43
N ILE A 70 8.12 -4.35 1.45
CA ILE A 70 7.39 -3.73 0.33
C ILE A 70 6.16 -2.95 0.83
N ARG A 71 5.37 -3.55 1.74
CA ARG A 71 4.15 -2.93 2.29
C ARG A 71 4.45 -1.72 3.16
N ASP A 72 5.48 -1.81 4.01
CA ASP A 72 5.88 -0.70 4.88
C ASP A 72 6.53 0.43 4.08
N SER A 73 7.32 0.10 3.06
CA SER A 73 7.86 1.09 2.11
C SER A 73 6.74 1.84 1.38
N ALA A 74 5.74 1.11 0.87
CA ALA A 74 4.59 1.72 0.20
C ALA A 74 3.79 2.65 1.14
N ARG A 75 3.63 2.26 2.42
CA ARG A 75 2.98 3.09 3.44
C ARG A 75 3.77 4.35 3.74
N SER A 76 5.07 4.22 4.01
CA SER A 76 5.97 5.34 4.30
C SER A 76 5.98 6.38 3.16
N ILE A 77 5.99 5.92 1.91
CA ILE A 77 5.89 6.78 0.72
C ILE A 77 4.53 7.50 0.70
N ALA A 78 3.43 6.80 0.95
CA ALA A 78 2.09 7.39 0.95
C ALA A 78 1.92 8.45 2.07
N GLU A 79 2.44 8.18 3.27
CA GLU A 79 2.42 9.09 4.42
C GLU A 79 3.25 10.35 4.13
N SER A 80 4.46 10.18 3.58
CA SER A 80 5.32 11.31 3.20
C SER A 80 4.68 12.22 2.14
N GLY A 81 3.89 11.65 1.23
CA GLY A 81 3.14 12.42 0.23
C GLY A 81 1.98 13.23 0.83
N ALA A 82 1.33 12.71 1.87
CA ALA A 82 0.26 13.42 2.57
C ALA A 82 0.78 14.68 3.28
N ASP A 83 1.97 14.59 3.89
CA ASP A 83 2.63 15.74 4.54
C ASP A 83 2.94 16.90 3.57
N ILE A 84 3.29 16.59 2.32
CA ILE A 84 3.52 17.62 1.29
C ILE A 84 2.21 18.34 0.95
N VAL A 85 1.12 17.60 0.77
CA VAL A 85 -0.19 18.18 0.46
C VAL A 85 -0.69 19.07 1.59
N ASP A 86 -0.46 18.68 2.84
CA ASP A 86 -0.85 19.48 4.00
C ASP A 86 -0.04 20.78 4.12
N ARG A 87 1.29 20.72 3.92
CA ARG A 87 2.15 21.91 3.86
C ARG A 87 1.78 22.88 2.73
N LEU A 88 1.39 22.36 1.57
CA LEU A 88 0.93 23.19 0.44
C LEU A 88 -0.38 23.91 0.75
N LYS A 89 -1.30 23.28 1.50
CA LYS A 89 -2.54 23.92 1.97
C LYS A 89 -2.29 24.94 3.07
N ALA A 90 -1.22 24.79 3.85
CA ALA A 90 -0.83 25.72 4.91
C ALA A 90 -0.09 26.97 4.41
N SER A 91 0.22 27.07 3.11
CA SER A 91 0.85 28.24 2.51
C SER A 91 -0.19 29.31 2.16
N ASP A 92 -0.91 29.80 3.17
CA ASP A 92 -1.68 31.04 3.05
C ASP A 92 -0.79 32.19 3.53
N ASP A 93 -0.18 32.87 2.57
CA ASP A 93 0.52 34.13 2.76
C ASP A 93 -0.47 35.18 3.32
N VAL A 94 -0.56 35.28 4.64
CA VAL A 94 -0.80 36.59 5.27
C VAL A 94 0.51 37.00 5.93
N GLN A 95 1.38 37.63 5.15
CA GLN A 95 2.34 38.57 5.71
C GLN A 95 1.53 39.55 6.59
N PRO A 96 1.79 39.64 7.91
CA PRO A 96 1.22 40.72 8.68
C PRO A 96 1.73 42.04 8.07
N PRO A 97 0.87 43.05 7.84
CA PRO A 97 1.29 44.29 7.23
C PRO A 97 2.42 44.90 8.06
N ALA A 98 3.53 45.21 7.39
CA ALA A 98 4.70 45.79 8.01
C ALA A 98 4.33 47.06 8.79
N GLY A 99 4.56 47.02 10.11
CA GLY A 99 4.82 48.20 10.95
C GLY A 99 3.69 49.22 11.12
N GLY A 100 2.74 48.96 12.01
CA GLY A 100 1.92 50.01 12.64
C GLY A 100 2.49 50.41 14.01
N THR A 101 3.30 51.46 14.09
CA THR A 101 3.74 52.02 15.37
C THR A 101 2.57 52.71 16.08
N ASN A 102 2.09 52.15 17.20
CA ASN A 102 1.22 52.90 18.10
C ASN A 102 1.51 52.57 19.56
N ARG A 103 2.65 53.05 20.06
CA ARG A 103 2.94 53.11 21.49
C ARG A 103 2.20 54.30 22.10
N LYS A 104 0.90 54.14 22.40
CA LYS A 104 0.21 55.04 23.33
C LYS A 104 0.67 54.73 24.75
N ARG A 105 1.74 55.40 25.20
CA ARG A 105 2.16 55.39 26.61
C ARG A 105 1.24 56.38 27.35
N LYS A 106 0.21 55.86 28.04
CA LYS A 106 -0.63 56.66 28.94
C LYS A 106 0.24 57.18 30.09
N GLU A 107 0.21 58.48 30.30
CA GLU A 107 0.70 59.15 31.51
C GLU A 107 -0.13 58.68 32.71
N ALA A 108 0.55 58.30 33.79
CA ALA A 108 -0.05 58.14 35.11
C ALA A 108 0.88 58.76 36.16
N LYS A 109 0.61 60.03 36.42
CA LYS A 109 0.81 60.80 37.66
C LYS A 109 1.10 59.95 38.90
N LEU A 110 2.19 60.27 39.61
CA LEU A 110 2.22 60.17 41.08
C LEU A 110 3.06 61.31 41.67
N ARG A 111 2.35 62.28 42.26
CA ARG A 111 2.86 63.24 43.25
C ARG A 111 2.92 62.50 44.60
N VAL A 112 4.03 62.61 45.32
CA VAL A 112 4.15 63.17 46.70
C VAL A 112 5.59 63.66 46.84
#